data_AF-T2K007-F1
#
_entry.id   AF-T2K007-F1
#
_cell.length_a   1.000
_cell.length_b   1.000
_cell.length_c   1.000
_cell.angle_alpha   90.00
_cell.angle_beta   90.00
_cell.angle_gamma   90.00
#
_symmetry.space_group_name_H-M   'P 1'
#
loop_
_entity.id
_entity.type
_entity.pdbx_description
1 polymer ?
#
loop_
_entity_poly.entity_id
_entity_poly.type
_entity_poly.pdbx_seq_one_letter_code
_entity_poly.pdbx_strand_id
1 'polypeptide(L)' 'MFMDKQELLKIIEKARVEEWEELDLAGNELTELPPEIGSLVKLKRLILGKWDSKKVELIGNNISFLPK' A
#
# COMPACT_ATOMS: atom_id res chain seq x y z
N MET A 1 13.49 -3.61 -7.00
CA MET A 1 12.58 -3.00 -7.98
C MET A 1 11.43 -2.41 -7.18
N PHE A 2 11.21 -1.11 -7.28
CA PHE A 2 10.13 -0.41 -6.59
C PHE A 2 8.81 -0.59 -7.36
N MET A 3 7.68 -0.45 -6.66
CA MET A 3 6.37 -0.59 -7.29
C MET A 3 6.04 0.68 -8.07
N ASP A 4 5.81 0.54 -9.38
CA ASP A 4 5.27 1.61 -10.20
C ASP A 4 3.75 1.80 -9.99
N LYS A 5 3.24 2.96 -10.36
CA LYS A 5 1.80 3.29 -10.30
C LYS A 5 0.93 2.23 -10.96
N GLN A 6 1.31 1.68 -12.11
CA GLN A 6 0.52 0.64 -12.79
C GLN A 6 0.43 -0.65 -11.98
N GLU A 7 1.52 -1.05 -11.32
CA GLU A 7 1.53 -2.25 -10.48
C GLU A 7 0.70 -2.03 -9.21
N LEU A 8 0.76 -0.84 -8.62
CA LEU A 8 -0.09 -0.47 -7.48
C LEU A 8 -1.58 -0.58 -7.82
N LEU A 9 -2.00 -0.06 -8.98
CA LEU A 9 -3.39 -0.13 -9.41
C LEU A 9 -3.87 -1.57 -9.61
N LYS A 10 -3.04 -2.44 -10.21
CA LYS A 10 -3.37 -3.86 -10.37
C LYS A 10 -3.55 -4.56 -9.03
N ILE A 11 -2.71 -4.26 -8.04
CA ILE A 11 -2.85 -4.85 -6.70
C ILE A 11 -4.11 -4.36 -6.02
N ILE A 12 -4.45 -3.06 -6.15
CA ILE A 12 -5.70 -2.52 -5.62
C ILE A 12 -6.90 -3.17 -6.29
N GLU A 13 -6.91 -3.31 -7.61
CA GLU A 13 -7.99 -4.00 -8.32
C GLU A 13 -8.13 -5.46 -7.87
N LYS A 14 -7.00 -6.17 -7.74
CA LYS A 14 -6.97 -7.54 -7.24
C LYS A 14 -7.52 -7.63 -5.82
N ALA A 15 -7.05 -6.77 -4.91
CA ALA A 15 -7.54 -6.69 -3.53
C ALA A 15 -9.03 -6.37 -3.46
N ARG A 16 -9.55 -5.59 -4.41
CA ARG A 16 -10.99 -5.28 -4.51
C ARG A 16 -11.79 -6.51 -4.92
N VAL A 17 -11.35 -7.21 -5.97
CA VAL A 17 -12.05 -8.38 -6.53
C VAL A 17 -12.00 -9.57 -5.59
N GLU A 18 -10.86 -9.77 -4.93
CA GLU A 18 -10.64 -10.85 -3.97
C GLU A 18 -11.05 -10.47 -2.54
N GLU A 19 -11.63 -9.29 -2.34
CA GLU A 19 -12.19 -8.85 -1.06
C GLU A 19 -11.19 -8.90 0.11
N TRP A 20 -9.93 -8.51 -0.15
CA TRP A 20 -8.88 -8.59 0.86
C TRP A 20 -9.19 -7.74 2.08
N GLU A 21 -8.94 -8.31 3.26
CA GLU A 21 -9.05 -7.61 4.55
C GLU A 21 -7.76 -6.90 4.94
N GLU A 22 -6.63 -7.28 4.35
CA GLU A 22 -5.30 -6.73 4.63
C GLU A 22 -4.50 -6.52 3.35
N LEU A 23 -3.83 -5.37 3.25
CA LEU A 23 -2.98 -5.00 2.13
C LEU A 23 -1.68 -4.40 2.67
N ASP A 24 -0.54 -5.07 2.41
CA ASP A 24 0.80 -4.58 2.74
C ASP A 24 1.44 -3.91 1.52
N LEU A 25 1.68 -2.61 1.63
CA LEU A 25 2.39 -1.80 0.66
C LEU A 25 3.69 -1.21 1.23
N ALA A 26 4.20 -1.69 2.37
CA ALA A 26 5.41 -1.16 2.99
C ALA A 26 6.66 -1.35 2.10
N GLY A 27 7.51 -0.33 2.03
CA GLY A 27 8.79 -0.41 1.33
C GLY A 27 8.70 -0.29 -0.19
N ASN A 28 7.61 0.27 -0.71
CA ASN A 28 7.38 0.45 -2.14
C ASN A 28 7.75 1.84 -2.66
N GLU A 29 8.34 2.70 -1.82
CA GLU A 29 8.70 4.09 -2.14
C GLU A 29 7.53 4.94 -2.69
N LEU A 30 6.29 4.58 -2.33
CA LEU A 30 5.10 5.28 -2.82
C LEU A 30 5.11 6.73 -2.34
N THR A 31 4.90 7.67 -3.25
CA THR A 31 4.77 9.11 -2.95
C THR A 31 3.31 9.53 -2.78
N GLU A 32 2.40 8.83 -3.44
CA GLU A 32 0.96 9.03 -3.40
C GLU A 32 0.23 7.69 -3.31
N LEU A 33 -0.95 7.69 -2.69
CA LEU A 33 -1.92 6.61 -2.80
C LEU A 33 -3.02 7.03 -3.78
N PRO A 34 -3.39 6.18 -4.75
CA PRO A 34 -4.46 6.48 -5.67
C PRO A 34 -5.82 6.47 -4.94
N PRO A 35 -6.80 7.26 -5.40
CA PRO A 35 -8.15 7.30 -4.80
C PRO A 35 -8.86 5.94 -4.86
N GLU A 36 -8.45 5.06 -5.77
CA GLU A 36 -8.97 3.69 -5.89
C GLU A 36 -8.80 2.85 -4.62
N ILE A 37 -7.87 3.21 -3.73
CA ILE A 37 -7.73 2.56 -2.42
C ILE A 37 -9.03 2.65 -1.59
N GLY A 38 -9.82 3.71 -1.78
CA GLY A 38 -11.12 3.88 -1.13
C GLY A 38 -12.21 2.92 -1.61
N SER A 39 -11.98 2.22 -2.73
CA SER A 39 -12.91 1.20 -3.23
C SER A 39 -12.78 -0.15 -2.51
N LEU A 40 -11.75 -0.31 -1.66
CA LEU A 40 -11.49 -1.55 -0.92
C LEU A 40 -12.37 -1.65 0.33
N VAL A 41 -13.68 -1.80 0.14
CA VAL A 41 -14.69 -1.78 1.24
C VAL A 41 -14.52 -2.89 2.28
N LYS A 42 -13.80 -3.97 1.94
CA LYS A 42 -13.49 -5.09 2.84
C LYS A 42 -12.18 -4.91 3.59
N LEU A 43 -11.34 -3.96 3.16
CA LEU A 43 -10.03 -3.76 3.73
C LEU A 43 -10.14 -3.20 5.14
N LYS A 44 -9.58 -3.93 6.09
CA LYS A 44 -9.50 -3.56 7.51
C LYS A 44 -8.13 -3.02 7.88
N ARG A 45 -7.08 -3.47 7.19
CA ARG A 45 -5.69 -3.10 7.50
C ARG A 45 -4.93 -2.73 6.23
N LEU A 46 -4.39 -1.51 6.22
CA LEU A 46 -3.48 -1.01 5.19
C LEU A 46 -2.13 -0.75 5.84
N ILE A 47 -1.11 -1.54 5.47
CA ILE A 47 0.24 -1.37 6.01
C ILE A 47 1.06 -0.56 5.00
N LEU A 48 1.47 0.65 5.40
CA LEU A 48 2.28 1.56 4.57
C LEU A 48 3.74 1.64 5.05
N GLY A 49 4.03 1.06 6.21
CA GLY A 49 5.37 0.98 6.76
C GLY A 49 5.44 -0.04 7.88
N LYS A 50 6.61 -0.65 8.06
CA LYS A 50 6.92 -1.61 9.11
C LYS A 50 8.33 -1.42 9.63
N TRP A 51 8.52 -1.76 10.89
CA TRP A 51 9.84 -1.81 11.49
C TRP A 51 10.48 -3.17 11.21
N ASP A 52 11.66 -3.18 10.58
CA ASP A 52 12.45 -4.40 10.43
C ASP A 52 13.47 -4.50 11.57
N SER A 53 13.16 -5.37 12.55
CA SER A 53 14.01 -5.54 13.72
C SER A 53 15.34 -6.25 13.42
N LYS A 54 15.46 -6.93 12.28
CA LYS A 54 16.68 -7.65 11.89
C LYS A 54 17.71 -6.70 11.28
N LYS A 55 17.23 -5.71 10.53
CA LYS A 55 18.02 -4.66 9.88
C LYS A 55 18.11 -3.38 10.72
N VAL A 56 17.28 -3.27 11.76
CA VAL A 56 17.18 -2.08 12.62
C VAL A 56 16.86 -0.83 11.79
N GLU A 57 15.93 -0.98 10.85
CA GLU A 57 15.53 0.09 9.93
C GLU A 57 14.00 0.16 9.77
N LEU A 58 13.52 1.35 9.46
CA LEU A 58 12.13 1.56 9.07
C LEU A 58 11.98 1.24 7.57
N ILE A 59 11.13 0.28 7.25
CA ILE A 59 10.69 0.00 5.88
C ILE A 59 9.40 0.77 5.66
N GLY A 60 9.47 1.89 4.94
CA GLY A 60 8.34 2.79 4.75
C GLY A 60 8.10 3.19 3.30
N ASN A 61 7.09 4.04 3.10
CA ASN A 61 6.86 4.77 1.87
C ASN A 61 7.15 6.27 2.09
N ASN A 62 7.14 7.06 1.01
CA ASN A 62 7.35 8.52 1.02
C ASN A 62 6.04 9.29 0.85
N ILE A 63 4.94 8.77 1.43
CA ILE A 63 3.59 9.30 1.23
C ILE A 63 3.49 10.67 1.89
N SER A 64 3.31 11.69 1.06
CA SER A 64 3.14 13.07 1.53
C SER A 64 1.68 13.46 1.71
N PHE A 65 0.77 12.71 1.07
CA PHE A 65 -0.66 13.00 1.05
C PHE A 65 -1.49 11.71 1.10
N LEU A 66 -2.55 11.74 1.90
CA LEU A 66 -3.59 10.73 1.84
C LEU A 66 -4.56 11.07 0.70
N PRO A 67 -5.12 10.07 0.01
CA PRO A 67 -6.10 10.30 -1.05
C PRO A 67 -7.34 10.96 -0.44
N LYS A 68 -7.91 11.92 -1.18
CA LYS A 68 -9.16 12.61 -0.81
C LYS A 68 -10.38 11.81 -1.22
#